data_AF-A0A6G0U541-F1
#
_entry.id   AF-A0A6G0U541-F1
#
_cell.length_a   1.000
_cell.length_b   1.000
_cell.length_c   1.000
_cell.angle_alpha   90.00
_cell.angle_beta   90.00
_cell.angle_gamma   90.00
#
_symmetry.space_group_name_H-M   'P 1'
#
loop_
_entity.id
_entity.type
_entity.pdbx_description
1 polymer ?
#
loop_
_entity_poly.entity_id
_entity_poly.type
_entity_poly.pdbx_seq_one_letter_code
_entity_poly.pdbx_strand_id
1 'polypeptide(L)'
;MAILQHKETIKFDKAIYVGSAILDVSKTFMYDFHYNVMKNKYNNKIRLLYSDTDSLIYNIRTFNFFNDIRYDLFPENHKNQPGYFKDEMGGKVLKEFVSLRPKLYAYKTENNDEVKKAKGVKKYVINQHISIKDMDFIQSNKHVVHSKAMNKLVLSGNDDKRYIAYEHYKFKK
;
A
#
# COMPACT_ATOMS: atom_id res chain seq x y z
N MET A 1 -19.24 4.06 -43.11
CA MET A 1 -18.63 2.90 -42.42
C MET A 1 -17.27 3.31 -41.89
N ALA A 2 -16.85 2.85 -40.72
CA ALA A 2 -15.49 3.04 -40.21
C ALA A 2 -14.73 1.71 -40.33
N ILE A 3 -13.63 1.70 -41.09
CA ILE A 3 -12.83 0.49 -41.31
C ILE A 3 -11.79 0.40 -40.20
N LEU A 4 -11.93 -0.58 -39.30
CA LEU A 4 -10.93 -0.88 -38.29
C LEU A 4 -9.70 -1.54 -38.94
N GLN A 5 -8.68 -0.73 -39.21
CA GLN A 5 -7.45 -1.16 -39.86
C GLN A 5 -6.58 -1.98 -38.89
N HIS A 6 -6.84 -3.29 -38.83
CA HIS A 6 -6.11 -4.22 -37.96
C HIS A 6 -4.67 -4.38 -38.44
N LYS A 7 -3.68 -4.04 -37.60
CA LYS A 7 -2.26 -4.29 -37.90
C LYS A 7 -1.89 -5.72 -37.49
N GLU A 8 -1.46 -6.52 -38.45
CA GLU A 8 -0.99 -7.88 -38.24
C GLU A 8 0.39 -7.93 -37.57
N THR A 9 1.23 -6.93 -37.81
CA THR A 9 2.56 -6.80 -37.20
C THR A 9 2.64 -5.56 -36.32
N ILE A 10 3.03 -5.75 -35.06
CA ILE A 10 3.25 -4.69 -34.08
C ILE A 10 4.73 -4.71 -33.69
N LYS A 11 5.49 -3.69 -34.09
CA LYS A 11 6.87 -3.49 -33.62
C LYS A 11 6.83 -3.13 -32.14
N PHE A 12 7.35 -4.01 -31.28
CA PHE A 12 7.35 -3.82 -29.83
C PHE A 12 8.63 -3.12 -29.36
N ASP A 13 8.73 -1.83 -29.66
CA ASP A 13 9.90 -0.98 -29.35
C ASP A 13 9.90 -0.37 -27.94
N LYS A 14 8.91 -0.73 -27.10
CA LYS A 14 8.72 -0.18 -25.75
C LYS A 14 9.23 -1.14 -24.69
N ALA A 15 9.97 -0.60 -23.71
CA ALA A 15 10.56 -1.35 -22.59
C ALA A 15 9.53 -1.84 -21.54
N ILE A 16 8.33 -2.26 -21.95
CA ILE A 16 7.22 -2.67 -21.08
C ILE A 16 7.60 -3.92 -20.25
N TYR A 17 8.33 -4.88 -20.84
CA TYR A 17 8.82 -6.06 -20.11
C TYR A 17 9.83 -5.69 -19.02
N VAL A 18 10.74 -4.76 -19.30
CA VAL A 18 11.69 -4.23 -18.31
C VAL A 18 10.94 -3.51 -17.18
N GLY A 19 9.91 -2.72 -17.52
CA GLY A 19 9.04 -2.07 -16.55
C GLY A 19 8.28 -3.04 -15.64
N SER A 20 7.80 -4.18 -16.16
CA SER A 20 7.20 -5.23 -15.30
C SER A 20 8.26 -5.89 -14.42
N ALA A 21 9.41 -6.27 -14.98
CA ALA A 21 10.48 -6.92 -14.21
C ALA A 21 10.96 -6.04 -13.03
N ILE A 22 11.14 -4.74 -13.24
CA ILE A 22 11.47 -3.78 -12.17
C ILE A 22 10.35 -3.73 -11.13
N LEU A 23 9.08 -3.62 -11.54
CA LEU A 23 7.93 -3.57 -10.63
C LEU A 23 7.78 -4.86 -9.80
N ASP A 24 7.96 -6.01 -10.43
CA ASP A 24 7.83 -7.32 -9.81
C ASP A 24 9.02 -7.58 -8.83
N VAL A 25 10.23 -7.07 -9.12
CA VAL A 25 11.36 -7.00 -8.17
C VAL A 25 11.07 -6.05 -7.00
N SER A 26 10.56 -4.84 -7.25
CA SER A 26 10.18 -3.90 -6.19
C SER A 26 9.11 -4.48 -5.26
N LYS A 27 8.09 -5.15 -5.82
CA LYS A 27 7.09 -5.90 -5.03
C LYS A 27 7.76 -6.97 -4.16
N THR A 28 8.65 -7.78 -4.74
CA THR A 28 9.36 -8.85 -4.02
C THR A 28 10.12 -8.31 -2.81
N PHE A 29 10.84 -7.20 -2.97
CA PHE A 29 11.54 -6.53 -1.85
C PHE A 29 10.57 -6.06 -0.74
N MET A 30 9.43 -5.47 -1.11
CA MET A 30 8.41 -5.04 -0.14
C MET A 30 7.77 -6.22 0.62
N TYR A 31 7.55 -7.36 -0.05
CA TYR A 31 7.02 -8.58 0.57
C TYR A 31 8.05 -9.26 1.48
N ASP A 32 9.31 -9.34 1.07
CA ASP A 32 10.41 -9.93 1.85
C ASP A 32 10.56 -9.22 3.20
N PHE A 33 10.69 -7.89 3.17
CA PHE A 33 10.72 -7.06 4.37
C PHE A 33 9.49 -7.26 5.27
N HIS A 34 8.29 -7.37 4.69
CA HIS A 34 7.08 -7.60 5.46
C HIS A 34 7.05 -8.98 6.13
N TYR A 35 7.28 -10.06 5.38
CA TYR A 35 7.09 -11.43 5.88
C TYR A 35 8.31 -11.96 6.62
N ASN A 36 9.51 -11.80 6.08
CA ASN A 36 10.73 -12.43 6.59
C ASN A 36 11.43 -11.62 7.69
N VAL A 37 11.23 -10.30 7.72
CA VAL A 37 11.76 -9.43 8.78
C VAL A 37 10.67 -9.00 9.76
N MET A 38 9.73 -8.14 9.35
CA MET A 38 8.76 -7.52 10.27
C MET A 38 7.79 -8.52 10.90
N LYS A 39 7.20 -9.42 10.11
CA LYS A 39 6.26 -10.44 10.61
C LYS A 39 6.99 -11.56 11.36
N ASN A 40 8.19 -11.94 10.96
CA ASN A 40 9.02 -12.90 11.69
C ASN A 40 9.33 -12.40 13.11
N LYS A 41 9.82 -11.15 13.23
CA LYS A 41 10.23 -10.54 14.51
C LYS A 41 9.09 -10.33 15.52
N TYR A 42 7.91 -9.92 15.05
CA TYR A 42 6.77 -9.61 15.93
C TYR A 42 5.67 -10.68 15.94
N ASN A 43 5.67 -11.62 15.00
CA ASN A 43 4.69 -12.70 14.84
C ASN A 43 3.23 -12.21 14.95
N ASN A 44 2.49 -12.61 15.99
CA ASN A 44 1.09 -12.20 16.20
C ASN A 44 0.92 -10.81 16.83
N LYS A 45 2.01 -10.10 17.16
CA LYS A 45 1.97 -8.74 17.76
C LYS A 45 1.91 -7.62 16.72
N ILE A 46 2.01 -7.94 15.43
CA ILE A 46 2.03 -6.98 14.31
C ILE A 46 0.83 -7.15 13.38
N ARG A 47 0.22 -6.03 12.97
CA ARG A 47 -0.81 -5.96 11.94
C ARG A 47 -0.49 -4.82 10.99
N LEU A 48 -0.33 -5.13 9.70
CA LEU A 48 -0.21 -4.10 8.66
C LEU A 48 -1.57 -3.41 8.45
N LEU A 49 -1.59 -2.08 8.52
CA LEU A 49 -2.80 -1.24 8.40
C LEU A 49 -2.95 -0.62 7.00
N TYR A 50 -1.85 -0.23 6.36
CA TYR A 50 -1.85 0.34 5.00
C TYR A 50 -0.50 0.14 4.32
N SER A 51 -0.50 0.13 2.98
CA SER A 51 0.70 0.14 2.14
C SER A 51 0.49 0.99 0.88
N ASP A 52 1.58 1.54 0.37
CA ASP A 52 1.65 2.14 -0.96
C ASP A 52 2.88 1.58 -1.72
N THR A 53 3.37 2.27 -2.76
CA THR A 53 4.47 1.83 -3.63
C THR A 53 5.78 1.52 -2.89
N ASP A 54 6.06 2.27 -1.83
CA ASP A 54 7.36 2.40 -1.14
C ASP A 54 7.23 2.44 0.40
N SER A 55 6.00 2.40 0.91
CA SER A 55 5.67 2.80 2.28
C SER A 55 4.68 1.82 2.93
N LEU A 56 4.88 1.57 4.23
CA LEU A 56 4.13 0.59 5.04
C LEU A 56 3.75 1.22 6.38
N ILE A 57 2.49 1.05 6.80
CA ILE A 57 1.97 1.56 8.08
C ILE A 57 1.51 0.38 8.92
N TYR A 58 2.10 0.23 10.11
CA TYR A 58 1.90 -0.91 11.00
C TYR A 58 1.26 -0.51 12.32
N ASN A 59 0.45 -1.42 12.88
CA ASN A 59 0.09 -1.47 14.29
C ASN A 59 0.94 -2.58 14.94
N ILE A 60 1.76 -2.22 15.93
CA ILE A 60 2.70 -3.14 16.60
C ILE A 60 2.52 -3.02 18.11
N ARG A 61 2.30 -4.16 18.77
CA ARG A 61 2.20 -4.27 20.23
C ARG A 61 3.59 -4.53 20.82
N THR A 62 4.38 -3.47 20.98
CA THR A 62 5.68 -3.47 21.68
C THR A 62 5.75 -2.31 22.69
N PHE A 63 6.71 -2.37 23.62
CA PHE A 63 6.96 -1.30 24.60
C PHE A 63 7.88 -0.21 24.04
N ASN A 64 8.85 -0.57 23.18
CA ASN A 64 9.74 0.42 22.54
C ASN A 64 10.20 -0.07 21.15
N PHE A 65 9.45 0.32 20.13
CA PHE A 65 9.71 0.01 18.72
C PHE A 65 11.10 0.45 18.24
N PHE A 66 11.58 1.62 18.67
CA PHE A 66 12.85 2.16 18.20
C PHE A 66 14.04 1.37 18.77
N ASN A 67 13.99 0.97 20.04
CA ASN A 67 15.02 0.10 20.63
C ASN A 67 15.00 -1.30 20.02
N ASP A 68 13.82 -1.88 19.77
CA ASP A 68 13.70 -3.19 19.11
C ASP A 68 14.45 -3.20 17.75
N ILE A 69 14.35 -2.11 16.99
CA ILE A 69 14.67 -2.09 15.54
C ILE A 69 15.98 -1.38 15.18
N ARG A 70 16.56 -0.58 16.09
CA ARG A 70 17.77 0.23 15.85
C ARG A 70 18.92 -0.54 15.17
N TYR A 71 19.16 -1.78 15.58
CA TYR A 71 20.24 -2.61 15.04
C TYR A 71 19.89 -3.33 13.73
N ASP A 72 18.60 -3.66 13.51
CA ASP A 72 18.19 -4.53 12.40
C ASP A 72 17.83 -3.75 11.12
N LEU A 73 17.16 -2.59 11.25
CA LEU A 73 16.65 -1.83 10.08
C LEU A 73 17.24 -0.43 9.94
N PHE A 74 17.77 0.14 11.01
CA PHE A 74 18.39 1.47 11.00
C PHE A 74 19.85 1.48 11.49
N PRO A 75 20.72 0.53 11.08
CA PRO A 75 22.14 0.57 11.42
C PRO A 75 22.74 1.92 10.97
N GLU A 76 23.46 2.57 11.88
CA GLU A 76 23.62 4.03 11.87
C GLU A 76 24.36 4.59 10.64
N ASN A 77 25.11 3.73 9.95
CA ASN A 77 25.88 4.02 8.73
C ASN A 77 25.04 4.13 7.45
N HIS A 78 23.75 3.73 7.45
CA HIS A 78 22.96 3.51 6.23
C HIS A 78 21.93 4.62 5.92
N LYS A 79 22.07 5.80 6.53
CA LYS A 79 21.18 6.95 6.25
C LYS A 79 21.21 7.31 4.76
N ASN A 80 20.03 7.24 4.13
CA ASN A 80 19.77 7.54 2.72
C ASN A 80 20.39 6.56 1.69
N GLN A 81 20.84 5.36 2.08
CA GLN A 81 21.28 4.36 1.11
C GLN A 81 20.07 3.74 0.35
N PRO A 82 20.12 3.58 -0.98
CA PRO A 82 19.09 2.86 -1.74
C PRO A 82 18.94 1.41 -1.24
N GLY A 83 17.69 0.93 -1.16
CA GLY A 83 17.38 -0.41 -0.66
C GLY A 83 17.24 -0.52 0.86
N TYR A 84 17.25 0.59 1.59
CA TYR A 84 16.96 0.63 3.03
C TYR A 84 15.67 1.42 3.31
N PHE A 85 14.91 0.98 4.32
CA PHE A 85 13.76 1.72 4.81
C PHE A 85 14.20 2.90 5.69
N LYS A 86 13.34 3.92 5.77
CA LYS A 86 13.47 5.09 6.64
C LYS A 86 12.18 5.25 7.45
N ASP A 87 12.27 5.86 8.62
CA ASP A 87 11.08 6.40 9.28
C ASP A 87 10.69 7.73 8.60
N GLU A 88 9.44 7.83 8.14
CA GLU A 88 8.89 9.06 7.55
C GLU A 88 8.26 10.00 8.58
N MET A 89 7.96 9.51 9.79
CA MET A 89 7.35 10.29 10.88
C MET A 89 8.37 10.95 11.80
N GLY A 90 9.66 10.64 11.66
CA GLY A 90 10.76 11.27 12.40
C GLY A 90 10.65 11.09 13.92
N GLY A 91 10.27 9.89 14.36
CA GLY A 91 10.01 9.56 15.76
C GLY A 91 8.56 9.73 16.21
N LYS A 92 7.69 10.42 15.46
CA LYS A 92 6.28 10.63 15.86
C LYS A 92 5.46 9.35 15.74
N VAL A 93 4.89 8.88 16.84
CA VAL A 93 3.97 7.72 16.83
C VAL A 93 2.59 8.12 16.31
N LEU A 94 1.98 7.22 15.52
CA LEU A 94 0.61 7.33 15.05
C LEU A 94 -0.36 6.82 16.13
N LYS A 95 -1.23 7.71 16.62
CA LYS A 95 -2.23 7.39 17.66
C LYS A 95 -3.51 6.82 17.08
N GLU A 96 -3.98 7.39 15.97
CA GLU A 96 -5.20 6.99 15.26
C GLU A 96 -4.90 6.89 13.76
N PHE A 97 -5.41 5.86 13.10
CA PHE A 97 -5.23 5.66 11.65
C PHE A 97 -6.49 5.04 11.03
N VAL A 98 -6.97 5.63 9.94
CA VAL A 98 -8.06 5.10 9.12
C VAL A 98 -7.68 5.15 7.64
N SER A 99 -7.91 4.06 6.91
CA SER A 99 -7.77 4.04 5.45
C SER A 99 -8.93 3.29 4.82
N LEU A 100 -9.57 3.91 3.84
CA LEU A 100 -10.65 3.27 3.10
C LEU A 100 -10.13 2.58 1.84
N ARG A 101 -9.27 3.27 1.08
CA ARG A 101 -8.85 2.85 -0.27
C ARG A 101 -7.41 3.34 -0.54
N PRO A 102 -6.70 2.80 -1.54
CA PRO A 102 -5.38 3.29 -1.92
C PRO A 102 -5.41 4.81 -2.17
N LYS A 103 -4.54 5.54 -1.46
CA LYS A 103 -4.41 7.00 -1.51
C LYS A 103 -5.67 7.77 -1.03
N LEU A 104 -6.50 7.12 -0.21
CA LEU A 104 -7.59 7.70 0.58
C LEU A 104 -7.50 7.21 2.04
N TYR A 105 -6.84 8.01 2.89
CA TYR A 105 -6.57 7.70 4.29
C TYR A 105 -6.41 8.98 5.13
N ALA A 106 -6.59 8.86 6.44
CA ALA A 106 -6.36 9.92 7.40
C ALA A 106 -5.76 9.35 8.70
N TYR A 107 -4.93 10.14 9.38
CA TYR A 107 -4.26 9.71 10.61
C TYR A 107 -4.02 10.88 11.55
N LYS A 108 -3.73 10.55 12.81
CA LYS A 108 -3.46 11.50 13.87
C LYS A 108 -2.23 11.09 14.68
N THR A 109 -1.30 12.02 14.91
CA THR A 109 -0.11 11.80 15.75
C THR A 109 -0.45 11.99 17.23
N GLU A 110 0.48 11.61 18.13
CA GLU A 110 0.34 11.89 19.57
C GLU A 110 0.22 13.40 19.88
N ASN A 111 0.89 14.26 19.11
CA ASN A 111 0.78 15.72 19.19
C ASN A 111 -0.61 16.27 18.77
N ASN A 112 -1.55 15.39 18.43
CA ASN A 112 -2.83 15.68 17.79
C ASN A 112 -2.75 16.26 16.37
N ASP A 113 -1.59 16.21 15.68
CA ASP A 113 -1.50 16.61 14.27
C ASP A 113 -2.40 15.71 13.43
N GLU A 114 -3.46 16.25 12.81
CA GLU A 114 -4.37 15.50 11.94
C GLU A 114 -3.93 15.64 10.47
N VAL A 115 -3.64 14.53 9.80
CA VAL A 115 -3.22 14.50 8.39
C VAL A 115 -4.20 13.69 7.56
N LYS A 116 -4.80 14.34 6.56
CA LYS A 116 -5.78 13.74 5.65
C LYS A 116 -5.20 13.69 4.23
N LYS A 117 -5.39 12.57 3.54
CA LYS A 117 -4.95 12.34 2.15
C LYS A 117 -6.10 11.76 1.34
N ALA A 118 -6.49 12.45 0.26
CA ALA A 118 -7.48 11.96 -0.70
C ALA A 118 -7.03 12.32 -2.12
N LYS A 119 -6.55 11.34 -2.90
CA LYS A 119 -6.09 11.58 -4.28
C LYS A 119 -7.25 12.07 -5.16
N GLY A 120 -7.04 13.18 -5.84
CA GLY A 120 -8.04 13.82 -6.72
C GLY A 120 -8.87 14.93 -6.06
N VAL A 121 -8.84 15.05 -4.73
CA VAL A 121 -9.56 16.10 -3.99
C VAL A 121 -8.62 17.28 -3.67
N LYS A 122 -9.11 18.52 -3.79
CA LYS A 122 -8.33 19.72 -3.47
C LYS A 122 -8.12 19.84 -1.95
N LYS A 123 -6.92 20.23 -1.51
CA LYS A 123 -6.52 20.28 -0.08
C LYS A 123 -7.50 21.05 0.83
N TYR A 124 -8.05 22.18 0.38
CA TYR A 124 -8.98 22.96 1.21
C TYR A 124 -10.28 22.19 1.52
N VAL A 125 -10.84 21.47 0.53
CA VAL A 125 -12.04 20.62 0.70
C VAL A 125 -11.78 19.52 1.72
N ILE A 126 -10.60 18.88 1.64
CA ILE A 126 -10.17 17.85 2.58
C ILE A 126 -10.10 18.41 4.01
N ASN A 127 -9.54 19.60 4.19
CA ASN A 127 -9.38 20.21 5.51
C ASN A 127 -10.70 20.73 6.10
N GLN A 128 -11.64 21.19 5.26
CA GLN A 128 -12.90 21.81 5.69
C GLN A 128 -14.07 20.83 5.84
N HIS A 129 -14.11 19.74 5.07
CA HIS A 129 -15.31 18.90 4.94
C HIS A 129 -15.11 17.39 5.21
N ILE A 130 -13.89 16.95 5.55
CA ILE A 130 -13.61 15.54 5.87
C ILE A 130 -13.15 15.42 7.32
N SER A 131 -13.80 14.55 8.10
CA SER A 131 -13.34 14.13 9.44
C SER A 131 -12.81 12.69 9.40
N ILE A 132 -12.01 12.30 10.41
CA ILE A 132 -11.60 10.91 10.61
C ILE A 132 -12.78 10.00 10.99
N LYS A 133 -13.82 10.52 11.66
CA LYS A 133 -14.97 9.73 12.14
C LYS A 133 -15.95 9.38 11.03
N ASP A 134 -16.12 10.28 10.06
CA ASP A 134 -17.11 10.15 8.99
C ASP A 134 -16.53 9.50 7.72
N MET A 135 -15.41 8.77 7.86
CA MET A 135 -14.80 8.01 6.77
C MET A 135 -15.59 6.72 6.49
N ASP A 136 -16.71 6.89 5.78
CA ASP A 136 -17.55 5.81 5.27
C ASP A 136 -17.45 5.73 3.74
N PHE A 137 -17.55 4.55 3.12
CA PHE A 137 -17.37 4.42 1.66
C PHE A 137 -18.67 4.14 0.90
N ILE A 138 -19.16 5.16 0.19
CA ILE A 138 -20.34 5.10 -0.69
C ILE A 138 -20.07 4.21 -1.92
N GLN A 139 -20.72 3.04 -2.01
CA GLN A 139 -20.68 2.13 -3.15
C GLN A 139 -22.04 2.08 -3.86
N SER A 140 -22.04 2.28 -5.19
CA SER A 140 -23.19 1.91 -6.02
C SER A 140 -23.10 0.44 -6.45
N ASN A 141 -24.23 -0.28 -6.40
CA ASN A 141 -24.39 -1.63 -6.91
C ASN A 141 -25.79 -1.76 -7.53
N LYS A 142 -25.89 -2.23 -8.79
CA LYS A 142 -27.14 -2.27 -9.56
C LYS A 142 -27.96 -0.95 -9.48
N HIS A 143 -27.27 0.19 -9.61
CA HIS A 143 -27.80 1.55 -9.45
C HIS A 143 -28.29 1.96 -8.05
N VAL A 144 -28.38 1.04 -7.08
CA VAL A 144 -28.66 1.38 -5.68
C VAL A 144 -27.37 1.87 -5.00
N VAL A 145 -27.46 2.92 -4.20
CA VAL A 145 -26.32 3.54 -3.50
C VAL A 145 -26.35 3.11 -2.03
N HIS A 146 -25.23 2.61 -1.52
CA HIS A 146 -25.08 2.16 -0.14
C HIS A 146 -23.86 2.82 0.51
N SER A 147 -23.96 3.21 1.79
CA SER A 147 -22.76 3.42 2.61
C SER A 147 -22.21 2.07 3.09
N LYS A 148 -20.89 1.95 3.17
CA LYS A 148 -20.20 0.75 3.68
C LYS A 148 -18.90 1.11 4.40
N ALA A 149 -18.77 0.60 5.62
CA ALA A 149 -17.47 0.40 6.27
C ALA A 149 -16.66 -0.69 5.53
N MET A 150 -15.33 -0.54 5.46
CA MET A 150 -14.45 -1.45 4.72
C MET A 150 -13.24 -1.87 5.56
N ASN A 151 -13.14 -3.17 5.84
CA ASN A 151 -11.98 -3.78 6.48
C ASN A 151 -11.01 -4.32 5.41
N LYS A 152 -9.96 -3.56 5.05
CA LYS A 152 -8.98 -4.01 4.05
C LYS A 152 -7.91 -4.93 4.64
N LEU A 153 -7.52 -5.98 3.90
CA LEU A 153 -6.30 -6.77 4.15
C LEU A 153 -5.21 -6.34 3.17
N VAL A 154 -4.24 -5.58 3.68
CA VAL A 154 -3.34 -4.72 2.90
C VAL A 154 -2.50 -5.47 1.87
N LEU A 155 -1.80 -6.53 2.31
CA LEU A 155 -1.01 -7.42 1.47
C LEU A 155 -1.75 -8.77 1.39
N SER A 156 -2.75 -8.81 0.53
CA SER A 156 -3.53 -10.00 0.18
C SER A 156 -3.54 -10.17 -1.34
N GLY A 157 -3.23 -11.37 -1.83
CA GLY A 157 -3.27 -11.66 -3.27
C GLY A 157 -4.65 -11.48 -3.91
N ASN A 158 -5.72 -11.51 -3.09
CA ASN A 158 -7.09 -11.29 -3.54
C ASN A 158 -7.43 -9.79 -3.73
N ASP A 159 -6.59 -8.88 -3.23
CA ASP A 159 -6.76 -7.42 -3.31
C ASP A 159 -5.82 -6.78 -4.38
N ASP A 160 -5.04 -7.60 -5.09
CA ASP A 160 -4.13 -7.21 -6.15
C ASP A 160 -4.81 -7.32 -7.54
N LYS A 161 -4.30 -6.60 -8.55
CA LYS A 161 -4.92 -6.54 -9.89
C LYS A 161 -4.72 -7.80 -10.75
N ARG A 162 -3.99 -8.79 -10.25
CA ARG A 162 -3.66 -10.05 -10.92
C ARG A 162 -3.92 -11.18 -9.91
N TYR A 163 -5.02 -11.92 -10.07
CA TYR A 163 -5.21 -13.19 -9.37
C TYR A 163 -4.54 -14.31 -10.16
N ILE A 164 -4.00 -15.32 -9.48
CA ILE A 164 -3.48 -16.52 -10.14
C ILE A 164 -4.66 -17.44 -10.42
N ALA A 165 -5.09 -17.50 -11.68
CA ALA A 165 -6.04 -18.51 -12.14
C ALA A 165 -5.31 -19.86 -12.24
N TYR A 166 -5.74 -20.85 -11.45
CA TYR A 166 -5.24 -22.23 -11.53
C TYR A 166 -5.83 -23.01 -12.71
N GLU A 167 -5.87 -22.40 -13.89
CA GLU A 167 -6.20 -23.13 -15.12
C GLU A 167 -5.04 -24.03 -15.55
N HIS A 168 -5.35 -25.24 -15.99
CA HIS A 168 -4.36 -26.21 -16.43
C HIS A 168 -3.72 -25.77 -17.76
N TYR A 169 -2.55 -25.14 -17.69
CA TYR A 169 -1.66 -24.95 -18.84
C TYR A 169 -1.15 -26.29 -19.38
N LYS A 170 -1.99 -26.98 -20.16
CA LYS A 170 -1.56 -28.06 -21.04
C LYS A 170 -0.72 -27.47 -22.17
N PHE A 171 0.56 -27.27 -21.91
CA PHE A 171 1.56 -27.09 -22.95
C PHE A 171 1.53 -28.30 -23.87
N LYS A 172 0.96 -28.12 -25.06
CA LYS A 172 1.09 -29.09 -26.14
C LYS A 172 2.55 -29.03 -26.64
N LYS A 173 3.22 -30.18 -26.67
CA LYS A 173 4.40 -30.37 -27.52
C LYS A 173 3.97 -30.36 -28.99
#